data_AF-A0A1X7TS68-F1
#
_entry.id   AF-A0A1X7TS68-F1
#
_cell.length_a   1.000
_cell.length_b   1.000
_cell.length_c   1.000
_cell.angle_alpha   90.00
_cell.angle_beta   90.00
_cell.angle_gamma   90.00
#
_symmetry.space_group_name_H-M   'P 1'
#
loop_
_entity.id
_entity.type
_entity.pdbx_description
1 polymer ?
#
loop_
_entity_poly.entity_id
_entity_poly.type
_entity_poly.pdbx_seq_one_letter_code
_entity_poly.pdbx_strand_id
1 'polypeptide(L)'
;RKEALVEYKQEIELLQENVSITSAQLLMSQKGNIEKKDQCTQSLDTPTAESIYTACIDYHRIYSDDLSFSEGEQLEIYDKSQKFWWEGRSLVSGDERDIPSSCVYSMLELLQLLEFILSVEEVSLPILQKIRNDSSSNDEKASLFLETINDDPIMISALRQDKEQHDK
;
A
#
# COMPACT_ATOMS: atom_id res chain seq x y z
N ARG A 1 -21.58 -32.61 23.76
CA ARG A 1 -20.17 -32.14 23.66
C ARG A 1 -19.44 -32.73 22.43
N LYS A 2 -19.59 -34.02 22.11
CA LYS A 2 -19.02 -34.61 20.88
C LYS A 2 -19.80 -34.24 19.60
N GLU A 3 -21.13 -34.13 19.68
CA GLU A 3 -21.98 -33.73 18.54
C GLU A 3 -21.69 -32.31 18.03
N ALA A 4 -21.63 -31.33 18.93
CA ALA A 4 -21.25 -29.96 18.56
C ALA A 4 -19.86 -29.87 17.90
N LEU A 5 -18.91 -30.72 18.29
CA LEU A 5 -17.58 -30.75 17.66
C LEU A 5 -17.64 -31.28 16.21
N VAL A 6 -18.54 -32.22 15.94
CA VAL A 6 -18.76 -32.76 14.58
C VAL A 6 -19.44 -31.71 13.71
N GLU A 7 -20.43 -31.00 14.25
CA GLU A 7 -21.13 -29.91 13.59
C GLU A 7 -20.18 -28.77 13.20
N TYR A 8 -19.34 -28.30 14.14
CA TYR A 8 -18.34 -27.27 13.83
C TYR A 8 -17.30 -27.71 12.80
N LYS A 9 -16.92 -29.00 12.78
CA LYS A 9 -16.02 -29.51 11.73
C LYS A 9 -16.67 -29.50 10.36
N GLN A 10 -17.94 -29.90 10.26
CA GLN A 10 -18.69 -29.87 9.01
C GLN A 10 -18.90 -28.44 8.51
N GLU A 11 -19.16 -27.49 9.41
CA GLU A 11 -19.31 -26.08 9.06
C GLU A 11 -17.99 -25.47 8.54
N ILE A 12 -16.85 -25.81 9.15
CA ILE A 12 -15.53 -25.39 8.66
C ILE A 12 -15.24 -25.97 7.27
N GLU A 13 -15.54 -27.25 7.04
CA GLU A 13 -15.31 -27.90 5.75
C GLU A 13 -16.16 -27.26 4.64
N LEU A 14 -17.43 -26.97 4.94
CA LEU A 14 -18.33 -26.26 4.03
C LEU A 14 -17.83 -24.84 3.70
N LEU A 15 -17.31 -24.12 4.70
CA LEU A 15 -16.75 -22.78 4.50
C LEU A 15 -15.48 -22.83 3.62
N GLN A 16 -14.62 -23.82 3.83
CA GLN A 16 -13.42 -24.01 3.01
C GLN A 16 -13.77 -24.31 1.54
N GLU A 17 -14.78 -25.15 1.31
CA GLU A 17 -15.27 -25.45 -0.03
C GLU A 17 -15.84 -24.21 -0.73
N ASN A 18 -16.66 -23.41 -0.04
CA ASN A 18 -17.26 -22.19 -0.59
C ASN A 18 -16.19 -21.15 -0.97
N VAL A 19 -15.15 -20.98 -0.15
CA VAL A 19 -14.01 -20.10 -0.47
C VAL A 19 -13.27 -20.62 -1.72
N SER A 20 -13.05 -21.93 -1.81
CA SER A 20 -12.38 -22.56 -2.96
C SER A 20 -13.16 -22.36 -4.26
N ILE A 21 -14.48 -22.57 -4.24
CA ILE A 21 -15.37 -22.35 -5.40
C ILE A 21 -15.34 -20.88 -5.84
N THR A 22 -15.42 -19.95 -4.88
CA THR A 22 -15.41 -18.52 -5.16
C THR A 22 -14.10 -18.09 -5.82
N SER A 23 -12.96 -18.64 -5.35
CA SER A 23 -11.65 -18.36 -5.94
C SER A 23 -11.54 -18.85 -7.39
N ALA A 24 -12.08 -20.04 -7.69
CA ALA A 24 -12.08 -20.59 -9.04
C ALA A 24 -12.97 -19.76 -10.00
N GLN A 25 -14.13 -19.31 -9.53
CA GLN A 25 -15.03 -18.45 -10.30
C GLN A 25 -14.39 -17.09 -10.61
N LEU A 26 -13.66 -16.51 -9.66
CA LEU A 26 -12.92 -15.27 -9.86
C LEU A 26 -11.81 -15.42 -10.91
N LEU A 27 -11.05 -16.53 -10.84
CA LEU A 27 -10.00 -16.83 -11.82
C LEU A 27 -10.56 -17.07 -13.23
N MET A 28 -11.68 -17.76 -13.35
CA MET A 28 -12.34 -17.98 -14.64
C MET A 28 -12.91 -16.69 -15.23
N SER A 29 -13.40 -15.78 -14.38
CA SER A 29 -13.93 -14.48 -14.82
C SER A 29 -12.82 -13.54 -15.35
N GLN A 30 -11.59 -13.67 -14.86
CA GLN A 30 -10.44 -12.91 -15.38
C GLN A 30 -9.94 -13.43 -16.74
N LYS A 31 -10.14 -14.71 -17.06
CA LYS A 31 -9.58 -15.34 -18.28
C LYS A 31 -10.41 -15.15 -19.55
N GLY A 32 -11.62 -14.58 -19.44
CA GLY A 32 -12.55 -14.38 -20.57
C GLY A 32 -12.35 -13.11 -21.40
N ASN A 33 -11.40 -12.22 -21.04
CA ASN A 33 -11.34 -10.87 -21.62
C ASN A 33 -10.03 -10.55 -22.38
N ILE A 34 -9.33 -11.56 -22.88
CA ILE A 34 -8.13 -11.38 -23.71
C ILE A 34 -8.39 -11.95 -25.08
N GLU A 35 -9.16 -11.24 -25.92
CA GLU A 35 -9.15 -11.40 -27.37
C GLU A 35 -9.90 -10.23 -28.06
N LYS A 36 -9.20 -9.11 -28.31
CA LYS A 36 -9.04 -8.47 -29.63
C LYS A 36 -8.44 -7.06 -29.51
N LYS A 37 -7.47 -6.83 -30.39
CA LYS A 37 -6.65 -5.63 -30.57
C LYS A 37 -7.38 -4.71 -31.56
N ASP A 38 -7.54 -3.43 -31.24
CA ASP A 38 -7.32 -2.24 -32.09
C ASP A 38 -8.10 -1.00 -31.56
N GLN A 39 -7.34 0.06 -31.23
CA GLN A 39 -7.75 1.47 -31.17
C GLN A 39 -8.95 1.89 -30.28
N CYS A 40 -8.66 2.28 -29.03
CA CYS A 40 -9.00 3.56 -28.39
C CYS A 40 -8.72 3.42 -26.89
N THR A 41 -7.86 4.26 -26.36
CA THR A 41 -7.46 4.32 -24.95
C THR A 41 -8.67 4.70 -24.09
N GLN A 42 -9.29 3.74 -23.40
CA GLN A 42 -10.05 3.92 -22.16
C GLN A 42 -10.63 2.58 -21.67
N SER A 43 -10.57 2.38 -20.36
CA SER A 43 -11.16 1.30 -19.57
C SER A 43 -10.37 0.00 -19.39
N LEU A 44 -9.36 0.10 -18.52
CA LEU A 44 -9.01 -0.94 -17.55
C LEU A 44 -9.22 -0.33 -16.15
N ASP A 45 -10.46 0.12 -15.86
CA ASP A 45 -10.73 1.09 -14.78
C ASP A 45 -10.77 0.52 -13.36
N THR A 46 -10.32 -0.71 -13.14
CA THR A 46 -10.17 -1.24 -11.79
C THR A 46 -8.76 -0.98 -11.29
N PRO A 47 -8.58 -0.15 -10.24
CA PRO A 47 -7.29 0.02 -9.61
C PRO A 47 -6.73 -1.34 -9.19
N THR A 48 -5.45 -1.58 -9.49
CA THR A 48 -4.76 -2.76 -8.96
C THR A 48 -4.42 -2.50 -7.50
N ALA A 49 -4.45 -3.51 -6.64
CA ALA A 49 -4.12 -3.32 -5.22
C ALA A 49 -2.73 -2.67 -4.99
N GLU A 50 -1.81 -2.83 -5.94
CA GLU A 50 -0.46 -2.22 -5.93
C GLU A 50 -0.46 -0.71 -6.23
N SER A 51 -1.50 -0.19 -6.90
CA SER A 51 -1.65 1.24 -7.20
C SER A 51 -2.46 1.99 -6.14
N ILE A 52 -2.97 1.32 -5.11
CA ILE A 52 -3.74 1.95 -4.03
C ILE A 52 -2.84 2.39 -2.87
N TYR A 53 -2.92 3.68 -2.57
CA TYR A 53 -2.21 4.36 -1.51
C TYR A 53 -3.20 4.98 -0.54
N THR A 54 -2.83 5.03 0.74
CA THR A 54 -3.57 5.70 1.80
C THR A 54 -2.86 7.00 2.14
N ALA A 55 -3.62 8.09 2.27
CA ALA A 55 -3.12 9.35 2.78
C ALA A 55 -2.76 9.20 4.27
N CYS A 56 -1.53 9.56 4.65
CA CYS A 56 -1.07 9.53 6.04
C CYS A 56 -1.35 10.82 6.81
N ILE A 57 -1.75 11.89 6.10
CA ILE A 57 -2.05 13.20 6.66
C ILE A 57 -3.04 13.92 5.75
N ASP A 58 -3.82 14.83 6.32
CA ASP A 58 -4.60 15.80 5.55
C ASP A 58 -3.67 16.64 4.66
N TYR A 59 -4.06 16.81 3.41
CA TYR A 59 -3.34 17.66 2.48
C TYR A 59 -4.27 18.63 1.77
N HIS A 60 -3.98 19.91 1.92
CA HIS A 60 -4.67 20.99 1.23
C HIS A 60 -3.81 21.48 0.09
N ARG A 61 -4.38 21.46 -1.12
CA ARG A 61 -3.73 21.93 -2.34
C ARG A 61 -3.08 23.30 -2.15
N ILE A 62 -1.85 23.45 -2.63
CA ILE A 62 -1.12 24.73 -2.65
C ILE A 62 -1.24 25.36 -4.04
N TYR A 63 -1.12 24.54 -5.09
CA TYR A 63 -1.23 24.95 -6.48
C TYR A 63 -2.50 24.43 -7.16
N SER A 64 -2.78 24.98 -8.34
CA SER A 64 -3.91 24.57 -9.18
C SER A 64 -3.80 23.16 -9.72
N ASP A 65 -2.62 22.54 -9.60
CA ASP A 65 -2.36 21.22 -10.15
C ASP A 65 -2.33 20.17 -9.04
N ASP A 66 -2.23 20.57 -7.77
CA ASP A 66 -2.25 19.66 -6.62
C ASP A 66 -3.66 19.16 -6.27
N LEU A 67 -3.74 17.90 -5.84
CA LEU A 67 -4.93 17.26 -5.29
C LEU A 67 -5.10 17.63 -3.82
N SER A 68 -6.33 17.90 -3.36
CA SER A 68 -6.64 17.95 -1.93
C SER A 68 -7.26 16.61 -1.49
N PHE A 69 -6.89 16.12 -0.32
CA PHE A 69 -7.41 14.86 0.24
C PHE A 69 -7.31 14.86 1.77
N SER A 70 -8.06 13.98 2.40
CA SER A 70 -8.05 13.82 3.86
C SER A 70 -7.17 12.64 4.31
N GLU A 71 -6.68 12.69 5.54
CA GLU A 71 -6.02 11.57 6.20
C GLU A 71 -6.90 10.31 6.12
N GLY A 72 -6.29 9.17 5.78
CA GLY A 72 -6.97 7.89 5.60
C GLY A 72 -7.67 7.72 4.25
N GLU A 73 -7.73 8.75 3.40
CA GLU A 73 -8.31 8.65 2.07
C GLU A 73 -7.50 7.71 1.17
N GLN A 74 -8.21 6.91 0.36
CA GLN A 74 -7.58 6.05 -0.63
C GLN A 74 -7.43 6.78 -1.97
N LEU A 75 -6.22 6.71 -2.50
CA LEU A 75 -5.79 7.35 -3.73
C LEU A 75 -5.22 6.27 -4.65
N GLU A 76 -5.52 6.37 -5.94
CA GLU A 76 -4.84 5.56 -6.94
C GLU A 76 -3.67 6.34 -7.52
N ILE A 77 -2.47 5.76 -7.50
CA ILE A 77 -1.24 6.32 -8.06
C ILE A 77 -0.87 5.53 -9.32
N TYR A 78 -0.70 6.21 -10.45
CA TYR A 78 -0.35 5.57 -11.72
C TYR A 78 0.95 6.12 -12.35
N ASP A 79 1.45 7.30 -11.94
CA ASP A 79 2.81 7.74 -12.30
C ASP A 79 3.63 8.17 -11.07
N LYS A 80 4.87 7.66 -11.00
CA LYS A 80 5.88 7.94 -9.98
C LYS A 80 7.21 8.39 -10.60
N SER A 81 7.18 8.87 -11.84
CA SER A 81 8.36 9.30 -12.59
C SER A 81 9.12 10.43 -11.87
N GLN A 82 8.41 11.28 -11.11
CA GLN A 82 9.02 12.31 -10.28
C GLN A 82 9.18 11.87 -8.81
N LYS A 83 10.18 12.45 -8.14
CA LYS A 83 10.56 12.05 -6.78
C LYS A 83 9.62 12.50 -5.68
N PHE A 84 9.04 13.70 -5.82
CA PHE A 84 8.28 14.37 -4.76
C PHE A 84 6.79 14.51 -5.06
N TRP A 85 6.42 14.37 -6.33
CA TRP A 85 5.06 14.59 -6.83
C TRP A 85 4.70 13.44 -7.73
N TRP A 86 3.61 12.76 -7.44
CA TRP A 86 3.13 11.62 -8.19
C TRP A 86 1.79 11.97 -8.83
N GLU A 87 1.52 11.38 -9.99
CA GLU A 87 0.22 11.55 -10.64
C GLU A 87 -0.72 10.45 -10.17
N GLY A 88 -1.92 10.86 -9.80
CA GLY A 88 -2.94 9.97 -9.28
C GLY A 88 -4.31 10.60 -9.23
N ARG A 89 -5.27 9.82 -8.75
CA ARG A 89 -6.65 10.25 -8.55
C ARG A 89 -7.19 9.90 -7.18
N SER A 90 -8.07 10.75 -6.67
CA SER A 90 -8.86 10.43 -5.48
C SER A 90 -9.92 9.38 -5.82
N LEU A 91 -10.04 8.34 -4.98
CA LEU A 91 -11.15 7.40 -5.08
C LEU A 91 -12.47 7.94 -4.49
N VAL A 92 -12.40 9.08 -3.78
CA VAL A 92 -13.57 9.75 -3.19
C VAL A 92 -14.15 10.79 -4.15
N SER A 93 -13.33 11.73 -4.63
CA SER A 93 -13.79 12.79 -5.54
C SER A 93 -13.69 12.41 -7.03
N GLY A 94 -12.81 11.47 -7.38
CA GLY A 94 -12.48 11.17 -8.77
C GLY A 94 -11.56 12.19 -9.42
N ASP A 95 -11.13 13.23 -8.71
CA ASP A 95 -10.24 14.26 -9.24
C ASP A 95 -8.83 13.68 -9.46
N GLU A 96 -8.25 14.04 -10.61
CA GLU A 96 -6.94 13.59 -11.06
C GLU A 96 -5.97 14.78 -11.10
N ARG A 97 -4.94 14.73 -10.26
CA ARG A 97 -4.04 15.85 -9.95
C ARG A 97 -2.73 15.35 -9.32
N ASP A 98 -1.78 16.26 -9.12
CA ASP A 98 -0.50 15.96 -8.48
C ASP A 98 -0.67 15.69 -6.98
N ILE A 99 -0.05 14.62 -6.51
CA ILE A 99 -0.09 14.14 -5.13
C ILE A 99 1.32 14.20 -4.56
N PRO A 100 1.55 14.89 -3.43
CA PRO A 100 2.85 14.90 -2.78
C PRO A 100 3.17 13.50 -2.26
N SER A 101 4.27 12.91 -2.73
CA SER A 101 4.63 11.53 -2.40
C SER A 101 4.78 11.31 -0.89
N SER A 102 5.23 12.33 -0.15
CA SER A 102 5.40 12.28 1.31
C SER A 102 4.11 12.04 2.09
N CYS A 103 2.95 12.35 1.50
CA CYS A 103 1.68 12.29 2.21
C CYS A 103 0.95 10.96 2.01
N VAL A 104 1.54 10.00 1.29
CA VAL A 104 0.86 8.77 0.88
C VAL A 104 1.76 7.55 1.01
N TYR A 105 1.16 6.40 1.35
CA TYR A 105 1.84 5.10 1.36
C TYR A 105 0.90 3.96 0.98
N SER A 106 1.44 2.88 0.43
CA SER A 106 0.69 1.62 0.33
C SER A 106 1.14 0.65 1.42
N MET A 107 0.27 -0.28 1.81
CA MET A 107 0.63 -1.30 2.81
C MET A 107 1.82 -2.14 2.32
N LEU A 108 1.86 -2.47 1.03
CA LEU A 108 2.98 -3.19 0.43
C LEU A 108 4.29 -2.41 0.53
N GLU A 109 4.24 -1.11 0.24
CA GLU A 109 5.42 -0.24 0.35
C GLU A 109 5.91 -0.11 1.79
N LEU A 110 5.01 0.05 2.77
CA LEU A 110 5.40 0.08 4.18
C LEU A 110 6.12 -1.20 4.61
N LEU A 111 5.65 -2.36 4.15
CA LEU A 111 6.31 -3.64 4.43
C LEU A 111 7.70 -3.71 3.78
N GLN A 112 7.84 -3.26 2.53
CA GLN A 112 9.13 -3.22 1.83
C GLN A 112 10.13 -2.27 2.51
N LEU A 113 9.66 -1.11 3.00
CA LEU A 113 10.49 -0.16 3.73
C LEU A 113 10.90 -0.70 5.11
N LEU A 114 9.97 -1.37 5.82
CA LEU A 114 10.30 -2.03 7.08
C LEU A 114 11.33 -3.15 6.88
N GLU A 115 11.14 -4.00 5.88
CA GLU A 115 12.09 -5.07 5.52
C GLU A 115 13.47 -4.48 5.19
N PHE A 116 13.51 -3.39 4.43
CA PHE A 116 14.74 -2.66 4.12
C PHE A 116 15.49 -2.25 5.39
N ILE A 117 14.83 -1.55 6.33
CA ILE A 117 15.43 -1.08 7.58
C ILE A 117 15.98 -2.24 8.42
N LEU A 118 15.26 -3.36 8.45
CA LEU A 118 15.66 -4.54 9.21
C LEU A 118 16.81 -5.31 8.56
N SER A 119 17.01 -5.17 7.24
CA SER A 119 17.99 -5.93 6.46
C SER A 119 19.31 -5.19 6.25
N VAL A 120 19.30 -3.85 6.20
CA VAL A 120 20.54 -3.08 5.99
C VAL A 120 21.43 -3.06 7.22
N GLU A 121 22.74 -3.16 7.02
CA GLU A 121 23.75 -3.14 8.09
C GLU A 121 23.97 -1.72 8.64
N GLU A 122 23.95 -0.71 7.76
CA GLU A 122 23.97 0.71 8.12
C GLU A 122 22.74 1.40 7.53
N VAL A 123 21.96 2.05 8.41
CA VAL A 123 20.87 2.94 7.98
C VAL A 123 21.35 4.38 8.12
N SER A 124 21.12 5.21 7.11
CA SER A 124 21.58 6.61 7.10
C SER A 124 20.88 7.46 8.15
N LEU A 125 19.63 7.12 8.48
CA LEU A 125 18.77 7.91 9.35
C LEU A 125 18.91 7.42 10.81
N PRO A 126 19.41 8.26 11.74
CA PRO A 126 19.66 7.85 13.13
C PRO A 126 18.42 7.33 13.86
N ILE A 127 17.24 7.84 13.51
CA ILE A 127 15.97 7.38 14.09
C ILE A 127 15.65 5.92 13.74
N LEU A 128 16.08 5.46 12.56
CA LEU A 128 15.88 4.08 12.11
C LEU A 128 16.87 3.12 12.77
N GLN A 129 18.08 3.60 13.08
CA GLN A 129 19.03 2.83 13.88
C GLN A 129 18.47 2.55 15.28
N LYS A 130 17.75 3.51 15.88
CA LYS A 130 17.04 3.29 17.15
C LYS A 130 15.96 2.23 17.01
N ILE A 131 15.10 2.30 15.99
CA ILE A 131 14.08 1.27 15.72
C ILE A 131 14.74 -0.12 15.65
N ARG A 132 15.83 -0.25 14.90
CA ARG A 132 16.52 -1.53 14.72
C ARG A 132 17.15 -2.05 16.00
N ASN A 133 17.83 -1.18 16.76
CA ASN A 133 18.73 -1.59 17.84
C ASN A 133 18.07 -1.57 19.23
N ASP A 134 17.12 -0.67 19.47
CA ASP A 134 16.60 -0.40 20.81
C ASP A 134 15.40 -1.29 21.18
N SER A 135 14.76 -1.94 20.19
CA SER A 135 13.62 -2.82 20.40
C SER A 135 13.99 -4.31 20.37
N SER A 136 13.37 -5.07 21.27
CA SER A 136 13.67 -6.48 21.50
C SER A 136 12.87 -7.45 20.63
N SER A 137 11.75 -7.01 20.05
CA SER A 137 10.86 -7.86 19.23
C SER A 137 10.51 -7.21 17.89
N ASN A 138 10.18 -8.03 16.90
CA ASN A 138 9.78 -7.52 15.58
C ASN A 138 8.47 -6.72 15.64
N ASP A 139 7.57 -7.06 16.56
CA ASP A 139 6.26 -6.39 16.70
C ASP A 139 6.43 -4.96 17.24
N GLU A 140 7.32 -4.77 18.22
CA GLU A 140 7.69 -3.45 18.75
C GLU A 140 8.38 -2.61 17.67
N LYS A 141 9.27 -3.20 16.86
CA LYS A 141 9.92 -2.51 15.73
C LYS A 141 8.92 -2.02 14.69
N ALA A 142 7.96 -2.87 14.32
CA ALA A 142 6.91 -2.53 13.38
C ALA A 142 6.03 -1.40 13.94
N SER A 143 5.71 -1.44 15.23
CA SER A 143 4.92 -0.40 15.90
C SER A 143 5.65 0.95 15.89
N LEU A 144 6.92 0.98 16.29
CA LEU A 144 7.72 2.20 16.32
C LEU A 144 7.99 2.77 14.91
N PHE A 145 8.12 1.91 13.91
CA PHE A 145 8.22 2.31 12.50
C PHE A 145 6.96 3.06 12.04
N LEU A 146 5.77 2.51 12.31
CA LEU A 146 4.51 3.17 11.96
C LEU A 146 4.31 4.48 12.72
N GLU A 147 4.63 4.50 14.02
CA GLU A 147 4.59 5.73 14.83
C GLU A 147 5.49 6.81 14.22
N THR A 148 6.72 6.46 13.84
CA THR A 148 7.68 7.40 13.24
C THR A 148 7.17 7.97 11.90
N ILE A 149 6.52 7.16 11.07
CA ILE A 149 5.97 7.61 9.78
C ILE A 149 4.76 8.52 9.97
N ASN A 150 3.91 8.22 10.96
CA ASN A 150 2.72 9.02 11.24
C ASN A 150 3.07 10.36 11.92
N ASP A 151 4.12 10.37 12.75
CA ASP A 151 4.58 11.58 13.45
C ASP A 151 5.24 12.59 12.49
N ASP A 152 5.94 12.11 11.46
CA ASP A 152 6.63 12.96 10.48
C ASP A 152 6.38 12.49 9.03
N PRO A 153 5.52 13.18 8.26
CA PRO A 153 5.22 12.80 6.87
C PRO A 153 6.45 12.89 5.95
N ILE A 154 7.51 13.62 6.32
CA ILE A 154 8.75 13.67 5.55
C ILE A 154 9.50 12.33 5.63
N MET A 155 9.31 11.58 6.72
CA MET A 155 10.03 10.34 6.99
C MET A 155 9.88 9.32 5.86
N ILE A 156 8.68 9.18 5.30
CA ILE A 156 8.46 8.19 4.24
C ILE A 156 9.23 8.51 2.96
N SER A 157 9.35 9.79 2.61
CA SER A 157 10.12 10.21 1.45
C SER A 157 11.61 10.06 1.69
N ALA A 158 12.08 10.35 2.91
CA ALA A 158 13.48 10.11 3.30
C ALA A 158 13.83 8.61 3.23
N LEU A 159 12.93 7.74 3.67
CA LEU A 159 13.08 6.27 3.58
C LEU A 159 13.17 5.78 2.13
N ARG A 160 12.31 6.28 1.25
CA ARG A 160 12.37 5.96 -0.18
C ARG A 160 13.71 6.35 -0.80
N GLN A 161 14.22 7.54 -0.47
CA GLN A 161 15.52 8.02 -0.96
C GLN A 161 16.68 7.19 -0.43
N ASP A 162 16.65 6.83 0.86
CA ASP A 162 17.68 6.00 1.49
C ASP A 162 17.74 4.62 0.82
N LYS A 163 16.57 4.00 0.62
CA LYS A 163 16.46 2.75 -0.12
C LYS A 163 16.95 2.85 -1.57
N GLU A 164 16.55 3.90 -2.31
CA GLU A 164 17.00 4.14 -3.69
C GLU A 164 18.52 4.29 -3.78
N GLN A 165 19.17 4.84 -2.74
CA GLN A 165 20.62 5.00 -2.69
C GLN A 165 21.34 3.69 -2.38
N HIS A 166 20.72 2.79 -1.62
CA HIS A 166 21.29 1.49 -1.27
C HIS A 166 21.08 0.41 -2.36
N ASP A 167 20.05 0.57 -3.19
CA ASP A 167 19.79 -0.32 -4.34
C ASP A 167 20.69 -0.03 -5.57
N LYS A 168 21.51 1.04 -5.53
CA LYS A 168 22.45 1.45 -6.59
C LYS A 168 23.84 0.84 -6.41
#